data_AF-A0A7Y7BBV1-F1
#
_entry.id   AF-A0A7Y7BBV1-F1
#
_cell.length_a   1.000
_cell.length_b   1.000
_cell.length_c   1.000
_cell.angle_alpha   90.00
_cell.angle_beta   90.00
_cell.angle_gamma   90.00
#
_symmetry.space_group_name_H-M   'P 1'
#
loop_
_entity.id
_entity.type
_entity.pdbx_description
1 polymer ?
#
loop_
_entity_poly.entity_id
_entity_poly.type
_entity_poly.pdbx_seq_one_letter_code
_entity_poly.pdbx_strand_id
1 'polypeptide(L)'
;MKFLGTYLRTEREVYYASTKDQNWEKDLPIDNWLLVAIVDQEDEQLWEQVTEVCLNHHVTYICTLGKACEKLHDWFDESILIRRFNLGLPTDHENDFEYEPMTTWHNQFEEGFWFALNTAYDEYVDINKVICIDMTHEEHSELLSELLFKINEGGLPSD
;
A
#
# COMPACT_ATOMS: atom_id res chain seq x y z
N MET A 1 0.74 15.36 -2.12
CA MET A 1 -0.36 14.39 -1.86
C MET A 1 -1.72 15.08 -1.65
N LYS A 2 -2.83 14.40 -1.95
CA LYS A 2 -4.22 14.85 -1.71
C LYS A 2 -4.83 14.10 -0.51
N PHE A 3 -5.33 14.82 0.48
CA PHE A 3 -6.10 14.21 1.58
C PHE A 3 -7.50 13.80 1.09
N LEU A 4 -7.88 12.54 1.33
CA LEU A 4 -9.19 12.00 0.96
C LEU A 4 -10.18 12.01 2.13
N GLY A 5 -9.69 11.83 3.36
CA GLY A 5 -10.51 11.80 4.55
C GLY A 5 -9.91 10.95 5.66
N THR A 6 -10.70 10.70 6.70
CA THR A 6 -10.32 9.85 7.82
C THR A 6 -11.18 8.60 7.83
N TYR A 7 -10.56 7.43 7.99
CA TYR A 7 -11.28 6.21 8.26
C TYR A 7 -11.67 6.16 9.75
N LEU A 8 -12.96 6.25 10.04
CA LEU A 8 -13.46 6.61 11.37
C LEU A 8 -13.27 5.51 12.43
N ARG A 9 -13.08 4.25 12.05
CA ARG A 9 -12.94 3.15 13.03
C ARG A 9 -11.58 3.11 13.70
N THR A 10 -10.53 3.48 12.97
CA THR A 10 -9.13 3.46 13.44
C THR A 10 -8.50 4.85 13.43
N GLU A 11 -9.27 5.88 13.07
CA GLU A 11 -8.82 7.27 12.92
C GLU A 11 -7.66 7.45 11.91
N ARG A 12 -7.48 6.49 10.99
CA ARG A 12 -6.44 6.55 9.97
C ARG A 12 -6.70 7.68 8.97
N GLU A 13 -5.69 8.50 8.72
CA GLU A 13 -5.73 9.52 7.67
C GLU A 13 -5.44 8.87 6.30
N VAL A 14 -6.32 9.09 5.33
CA VAL A 14 -6.21 8.51 3.99
C VAL A 14 -5.79 9.59 2.99
N TYR A 15 -4.72 9.33 2.26
CA TYR A 15 -4.14 10.22 1.26
C TYR A 15 -4.04 9.53 -0.10
N TYR A 16 -4.00 10.33 -1.16
CA TYR A 16 -3.82 9.92 -2.54
C TYR A 16 -2.59 10.61 -3.16
N ALA A 17 -1.83 9.85 -3.92
CA ALA A 17 -0.75 10.31 -4.78
C ALA A 17 -0.87 9.62 -6.15
N SER A 18 -0.66 10.36 -7.24
CA SER A 18 -0.44 9.73 -8.55
C SER A 18 1.05 9.74 -8.87
N THR A 19 1.58 8.65 -9.42
CA THR A 19 2.98 8.61 -9.87
C THR A 19 3.27 9.55 -11.04
N LYS A 20 2.22 10.07 -11.69
CA LYS A 20 2.32 11.11 -12.73
C LYS A 20 2.60 12.50 -12.16
N ASP A 21 2.29 12.72 -10.89
CA ASP A 21 2.54 14.01 -10.24
C ASP A 21 4.04 14.19 -10.00
N GLN A 22 4.54 15.41 -10.22
CA GLN A 22 5.94 15.70 -9.92
C GLN A 22 6.19 15.58 -8.42
N ASN A 23 7.17 14.75 -8.06
CA ASN A 23 7.64 14.55 -6.69
C ASN A 23 6.58 13.95 -5.75
N TRP A 24 5.75 13.04 -6.24
CA TRP A 24 4.76 12.32 -5.43
C TRP A 24 5.37 11.67 -4.18
N GLU A 25 6.65 11.30 -4.24
CA GLU A 25 7.41 10.66 -3.18
C GLU A 25 7.79 11.59 -2.01
N LYS A 26 7.85 12.92 -2.23
CA LYS A 26 8.42 13.86 -1.23
C LYS A 26 7.61 13.98 0.05
N ASP A 27 6.32 13.74 -0.03
CA ASP A 27 5.42 13.92 1.10
C ASP A 27 5.21 12.60 1.88
N LEU A 28 5.82 11.49 1.45
CA LEU A 28 5.59 10.18 2.05
C LEU A 28 5.97 10.16 3.54
N PRO A 29 5.18 9.49 4.40
CA PRO A 29 5.57 9.26 5.77
C PRO A 29 6.89 8.49 5.86
N ILE A 30 7.58 8.62 6.98
CA ILE A 30 8.83 7.89 7.21
C ILE A 30 8.64 6.56 7.96
N ASP A 31 7.49 6.37 8.61
CA ASP A 31 7.11 5.19 9.40
C ASP A 31 5.57 5.19 9.63
N ASN A 32 5.03 4.10 10.15
CA ASN A 32 3.66 3.96 10.66
C ASN A 32 2.55 4.12 9.60
N TRP A 33 2.78 3.65 8.39
CA TRP A 33 1.87 3.84 7.28
C TRP A 33 1.65 2.58 6.45
N LEU A 34 0.43 2.50 5.92
CA LEU A 34 -0.02 1.47 4.98
C LEU A 34 0.05 2.04 3.56
N LEU A 35 0.68 1.29 2.67
CA LEU A 35 0.61 1.50 1.24
C LEU A 35 -0.62 0.79 0.67
N VAL A 36 -1.42 1.52 -0.11
CA VAL A 36 -2.38 0.95 -1.06
C VAL A 36 -1.86 1.26 -2.47
N ALA A 37 -1.21 0.31 -3.12
CA ALA A 37 -0.63 0.48 -4.45
C ALA A 37 -1.64 0.06 -5.52
N ILE A 38 -2.05 0.98 -6.39
CA ILE A 38 -3.04 0.72 -7.44
C ILE A 38 -2.30 0.54 -8.76
N VAL A 39 -2.41 -0.64 -9.37
CA VAL A 39 -1.63 -1.05 -10.53
C VAL A 39 -2.46 -1.92 -11.49
N ASP A 40 -2.47 -1.51 -12.75
CA ASP A 40 -3.24 -2.17 -13.81
C ASP A 40 -2.39 -2.73 -14.94
N GLN A 41 -1.13 -2.35 -15.02
CA GLN A 41 -0.20 -2.75 -16.08
C GLN A 41 1.18 -3.03 -15.50
N GLU A 42 1.90 -3.91 -16.19
CA GLU A 42 3.31 -4.20 -15.93
C GLU A 42 4.18 -3.05 -16.43
N ASP A 43 4.88 -2.41 -15.51
CA ASP A 43 5.90 -1.40 -15.77
C ASP A 43 7.01 -1.60 -14.72
N GLU A 44 7.92 -2.52 -15.00
CA GLU A 44 8.98 -2.92 -14.06
C GLU A 44 9.82 -1.73 -13.58
N GLN A 45 10.04 -0.72 -14.43
CA GLN A 45 10.79 0.47 -14.05
C GLN A 45 10.03 1.29 -13.01
N LEU A 46 8.73 1.49 -13.23
CA LEU A 46 7.88 2.18 -12.25
C LEU A 46 7.73 1.35 -10.96
N TRP A 47 7.65 0.02 -11.08
CA TRP A 47 7.55 -0.89 -9.94
C TRP A 47 8.80 -0.86 -9.07
N GLU A 48 9.98 -0.90 -9.70
CA GLU A 48 11.26 -0.73 -9.01
C GLU A 48 11.30 0.61 -8.27
N GLN A 49 10.96 1.71 -8.94
CA GLN A 49 10.93 3.04 -8.32
C GLN A 49 9.99 3.10 -7.11
N VAL A 50 8.73 2.67 -7.27
CA VAL A 50 7.74 2.72 -6.19
C VAL A 50 8.15 1.82 -5.03
N THR A 51 8.63 0.61 -5.32
CA THR A 51 9.07 -0.36 -4.32
C THR A 51 10.24 0.18 -3.52
N GLU A 52 11.29 0.67 -4.18
CA GLU A 52 12.47 1.24 -3.54
C GLU A 52 12.08 2.42 -2.63
N VAL A 53 11.26 3.35 -3.14
CA VAL A 53 10.80 4.51 -2.38
C VAL A 53 10.02 4.06 -1.14
N CYS A 54 9.06 3.16 -1.27
CA CYS A 54 8.22 2.74 -0.14
C CYS A 54 9.02 1.99 0.94
N LEU A 55 9.93 1.09 0.54
CA LEU A 55 10.79 0.37 1.48
C LEU A 55 11.82 1.29 2.16
N ASN A 56 12.30 2.32 1.46
CA ASN A 56 13.17 3.35 2.05
C ASN A 56 12.44 4.29 3.01
N HIS A 57 11.11 4.37 2.90
CA HIS A 57 10.21 5.10 3.79
C HIS A 57 9.57 4.20 4.85
N HIS A 58 10.15 3.02 5.10
CA HIS A 58 9.73 2.07 6.16
C HIS A 58 8.21 1.86 6.20
N VAL A 59 7.62 1.62 5.02
CA VAL A 59 6.22 1.19 4.93
C VAL A 59 5.99 0.00 5.86
N THR A 60 4.88 0.01 6.61
CA THR A 60 4.57 -1.01 7.62
C THR A 60 3.73 -2.14 7.04
N TYR A 61 2.87 -1.81 6.07
CA TYR A 61 1.96 -2.77 5.45
C TYR A 61 1.75 -2.37 3.99
N ILE A 62 1.70 -3.34 3.10
CA ILE A 62 1.53 -3.13 1.66
C ILE A 62 0.31 -3.92 1.18
N CYS A 63 -0.64 -3.21 0.59
CA CYS A 63 -1.77 -3.82 -0.13
C CYS A 63 -1.74 -3.37 -1.58
N THR A 64 -1.62 -4.31 -2.52
CA THR A 64 -1.65 -4.03 -3.95
C THR A 64 -3.05 -4.30 -4.52
N LEU A 65 -3.55 -3.39 -5.36
CA LEU A 65 -4.89 -3.42 -5.96
C LEU A 65 -4.81 -3.30 -7.49
N GLY A 66 -5.74 -3.91 -8.20
CA GLY A 66 -5.89 -3.77 -9.66
C GLY A 66 -5.42 -4.97 -10.45
N LYS A 67 -5.35 -4.84 -11.78
CA LYS A 67 -5.15 -6.00 -12.68
C LYS A 67 -3.78 -6.67 -12.57
N ALA A 68 -2.75 -5.91 -12.19
CA ALA A 68 -1.38 -6.42 -12.06
C ALA A 68 -0.93 -6.52 -10.59
N CYS A 69 -1.87 -6.51 -9.65
CA CYS A 69 -1.57 -6.43 -8.22
C CYS A 69 -0.77 -7.62 -7.69
N GLU A 70 -1.08 -8.84 -8.13
CA GLU A 70 -0.38 -10.07 -7.75
C GLU A 70 1.11 -10.00 -8.13
N LYS A 71 1.39 -9.52 -9.35
CA LYS A 71 2.77 -9.38 -9.82
C LYS A 71 3.53 -8.28 -9.08
N LEU A 72 2.89 -7.15 -8.78
CA LEU A 72 3.53 -6.09 -7.97
C LEU A 72 3.74 -6.56 -6.53
N HIS A 73 2.84 -7.38 -5.98
CA HIS A 73 3.01 -8.02 -4.69
C HIS A 73 4.25 -8.92 -4.68
N ASP A 74 4.38 -9.82 -5.66
CA ASP A 74 5.55 -10.68 -5.79
C ASP A 74 6.85 -9.87 -5.94
N TRP A 75 6.78 -8.71 -6.62
CA TRP A 75 7.90 -7.79 -6.75
C TRP A 75 8.32 -7.17 -5.41
N PHE A 76 7.36 -6.80 -4.56
CA PHE A 76 7.64 -6.32 -3.19
C PHE A 76 8.28 -7.42 -2.36
N ASP A 77 7.73 -8.64 -2.38
CA ASP A 77 8.27 -9.79 -1.65
C ASP A 77 9.72 -10.11 -2.06
N GLU A 78 9.99 -10.16 -3.37
CA GLU A 78 11.34 -10.38 -3.88
C GLU A 78 12.29 -9.24 -3.48
N SER A 79 11.83 -8.00 -3.54
CA SER A 79 12.63 -6.83 -3.16
C SER A 79 12.99 -6.81 -1.67
N ILE A 80 12.06 -7.20 -0.79
CA ILE A 80 12.29 -7.37 0.65
C ILE A 80 13.36 -8.44 0.87
N LEU A 81 13.21 -9.60 0.23
CA LEU A 81 14.16 -10.71 0.33
C LEU A 81 15.56 -10.31 -0.15
N ILE A 82 15.66 -9.68 -1.32
CA ILE A 82 16.93 -9.20 -1.88
C ILE A 82 17.60 -8.18 -0.95
N ARG A 83 16.82 -7.23 -0.42
CA ARG A 83 17.34 -6.21 0.52
C ARG A 83 17.94 -6.87 1.76
N ARG A 84 17.26 -7.87 2.33
CA ARG A 84 17.78 -8.65 3.47
C ARG A 84 19.06 -9.39 3.13
N PHE A 85 19.11 -10.09 1.99
CA PHE A 85 20.32 -10.76 1.53
C PHE A 85 21.51 -9.80 1.40
N ASN A 86 21.27 -8.62 0.83
CA ASN A 86 22.30 -7.58 0.67
C ASN A 86 22.80 -7.03 2.01
N LEU A 87 21.97 -7.03 3.05
CA LEU A 87 22.32 -6.64 4.41
C LEU A 87 22.96 -7.78 5.22
N GLY A 88 23.02 -9.00 4.67
CA GLY A 88 23.53 -10.18 5.38
C GLY A 88 22.63 -10.62 6.54
N LEU A 89 21.33 -10.33 6.45
CA LEU A 89 20.32 -10.75 7.42
C LEU A 89 19.86 -12.19 7.15
N PRO A 90 19.44 -12.95 8.18
CA PRO A 90 18.94 -14.31 8.00
C PRO A 90 17.62 -14.33 7.22
N THR A 91 17.37 -15.44 6.53
CA THR A 91 16.18 -15.67 5.69
C THR A 91 15.70 -17.13 5.78
N ASP A 92 16.16 -17.87 6.79
CA ASP A 92 15.96 -19.31 6.90
C ASP A 92 14.72 -19.67 7.73
N HIS A 93 14.17 -18.69 8.45
CA HIS A 93 13.03 -18.83 9.36
C HIS A 93 11.97 -17.75 9.13
N GLU A 94 10.71 -18.08 9.37
CA GLU A 94 9.59 -17.14 9.21
C GLU A 94 9.76 -15.89 10.09
N ASN A 95 10.24 -16.08 11.34
CA ASN A 95 10.50 -14.98 12.27
C ASN A 95 11.62 -14.03 11.81
N ASP A 96 12.42 -14.41 10.81
CA ASP A 96 13.43 -13.51 10.28
C ASP A 96 12.79 -12.25 9.65
N PHE A 97 11.52 -12.35 9.22
CA PHE A 97 10.77 -11.28 8.55
C PHE A 97 9.81 -10.53 9.50
N GLU A 98 9.91 -10.70 10.82
CA GLU A 98 8.97 -10.14 11.80
C GLU A 98 8.86 -8.59 11.77
N TYR A 99 9.87 -7.92 11.23
CA TYR A 99 9.93 -6.45 11.10
C TYR A 99 9.83 -5.97 9.65
N GLU A 100 9.60 -6.88 8.70
CA GLU A 100 9.38 -6.53 7.31
C GLU A 100 7.89 -6.26 7.07
N PRO A 101 7.52 -5.39 6.13
CA PRO A 101 6.11 -5.12 5.86
C PRO A 101 5.37 -6.38 5.41
N MET A 102 4.18 -6.57 5.97
CA MET A 102 3.23 -7.55 5.43
C MET A 102 2.74 -7.10 4.05
N THR A 103 2.67 -8.04 3.11
CA THR A 103 2.23 -7.83 1.73
C THR A 103 0.93 -8.61 1.48
N THR A 104 -0.03 -7.98 0.79
CA THR A 104 -1.27 -8.62 0.33
C THR A 104 -1.68 -8.07 -1.04
N TRP A 105 -2.41 -8.84 -1.84
CA TRP A 105 -2.95 -8.38 -3.14
C TRP A 105 -4.43 -8.68 -3.30
N HIS A 106 -5.14 -7.80 -4.00
CA HIS A 106 -6.57 -7.95 -4.27
C HIS A 106 -6.92 -7.52 -5.69
N ASN A 107 -7.45 -8.47 -6.46
CA ASN A 107 -7.91 -8.23 -7.84
C ASN A 107 -9.17 -7.35 -7.90
N GLN A 108 -10.00 -7.37 -6.85
CA GLN A 108 -11.22 -6.56 -6.76
C GLN A 108 -10.92 -5.26 -6.03
N PHE A 109 -11.03 -4.13 -6.74
CA PHE A 109 -10.61 -2.82 -6.23
C PHE A 109 -11.35 -2.41 -4.94
N GLU A 110 -12.68 -2.51 -4.94
CA GLU A 110 -13.49 -2.09 -3.77
C GLU A 110 -13.24 -2.97 -2.55
N GLU A 111 -13.17 -4.29 -2.76
CA GLU A 111 -12.92 -5.27 -1.70
C GLU A 111 -11.51 -5.10 -1.11
N GLY A 112 -10.50 -4.96 -1.96
CA GLY A 112 -9.14 -4.77 -1.49
C GLY A 112 -8.91 -3.45 -0.77
N PHE A 113 -9.56 -2.36 -1.19
CA PHE A 113 -9.51 -1.10 -0.43
C PHE A 113 -10.24 -1.23 0.92
N TRP A 114 -11.39 -1.91 0.95
CA TRP A 114 -12.06 -2.23 2.21
C TRP A 114 -11.18 -3.09 3.13
N PHE A 115 -10.54 -4.13 2.57
CA PHE A 115 -9.64 -5.02 3.29
C PHE A 115 -8.49 -4.21 3.90
N ALA A 116 -7.77 -3.45 3.09
CA ALA A 116 -6.64 -2.63 3.53
C ALA A 116 -6.99 -1.73 4.74
N LEU A 117 -8.16 -1.07 4.72
CA LEU A 117 -8.60 -0.23 5.83
C LEU A 117 -8.99 -1.02 7.09
N ASN A 118 -9.59 -2.21 6.94
CA ASN A 118 -10.18 -2.97 8.04
C ASN A 118 -9.25 -4.02 8.65
N THR A 119 -8.31 -4.57 7.88
CA THR A 119 -7.54 -5.76 8.25
C THR A 119 -6.05 -5.50 8.40
N ALA A 120 -5.51 -4.47 7.74
CA ALA A 120 -4.10 -4.14 7.86
C ALA A 120 -3.76 -3.82 9.33
N TYR A 121 -2.88 -4.62 9.90
CA TYR A 121 -2.49 -4.61 11.30
C TYR A 121 -1.04 -5.04 11.41
N ASP A 122 -0.32 -4.43 12.34
CA ASP A 122 1.02 -4.81 12.76
C ASP A 122 1.02 -4.93 14.29
N GLU A 123 1.74 -5.90 14.83
CA GLU A 123 1.71 -6.19 16.26
C GLU A 123 2.51 -5.19 17.12
N TYR A 124 3.45 -4.47 16.51
CA TYR A 124 4.34 -3.52 17.19
C TYR A 124 4.10 -2.07 16.77
N VAL A 125 3.49 -1.84 15.59
CA VAL A 125 3.37 -0.53 14.95
C VAL A 125 1.91 -0.12 14.74
N ASP A 126 1.53 1.01 15.33
CA ASP A 126 0.24 1.64 15.07
C ASP A 126 0.21 2.32 13.69
N ILE A 127 -0.42 1.66 12.72
CA ILE A 127 -0.65 2.21 11.38
C ILE A 127 -1.69 3.34 11.46
N ASN A 128 -1.25 4.60 11.33
CA ASN A 128 -2.12 5.78 11.45
C ASN A 128 -2.35 6.52 10.12
N LYS A 129 -1.61 6.17 9.06
CA LYS A 129 -1.75 6.75 7.73
C LYS A 129 -1.93 5.67 6.67
N VAL A 130 -2.76 5.97 5.68
CA VAL A 130 -2.97 5.14 4.49
C VAL A 130 -2.64 5.99 3.28
N ILE A 131 -1.66 5.57 2.51
CA ILE A 131 -1.23 6.28 1.30
C ILE A 131 -1.62 5.44 0.09
N CYS A 132 -2.60 5.92 -0.67
CA CYS A 132 -2.99 5.32 -1.94
C CYS A 132 -2.10 5.87 -3.05
N ILE A 133 -1.18 5.04 -3.57
CA ILE A 133 -0.32 5.39 -4.69
C ILE A 133 -0.91 4.81 -5.97
N ASP A 134 -1.35 5.70 -6.86
CA ASP A 134 -1.94 5.34 -8.14
C ASP A 134 -0.87 5.33 -9.23
N MET A 135 -0.53 4.11 -9.68
CA MET A 135 0.44 3.83 -10.74
C MET A 135 -0.22 3.70 -12.11
N THR A 136 -1.54 3.91 -12.21
CA THR A 136 -2.30 3.69 -13.44
C THR A 136 -2.35 4.94 -14.33
N HIS A 137 -2.87 4.78 -15.55
CA HIS A 137 -3.18 5.89 -16.44
C HIS A 137 -4.45 6.66 -16.07
N GLU A 138 -5.31 6.10 -15.22
CA GLU A 138 -6.52 6.74 -14.73
C GLU A 138 -6.24 7.49 -13.41
N GLU A 139 -7.23 8.20 -12.88
CA GLU A 139 -7.14 8.81 -11.54
C GLU A 139 -8.24 8.22 -10.65
N HIS A 140 -7.84 7.49 -9.61
CA HIS A 140 -8.80 6.82 -8.72
C HIS A 140 -9.18 7.65 -7.49
N SER A 141 -8.76 8.92 -7.40
CA SER A 141 -8.94 9.71 -6.17
C SER A 141 -10.41 9.96 -5.79
N GLU A 142 -11.29 10.17 -6.76
CA GLU A 142 -12.72 10.36 -6.53
C GLU A 142 -13.38 9.04 -6.09
N LEU A 143 -13.09 7.95 -6.80
CA LEU A 143 -13.56 6.61 -6.44
C LEU A 143 -13.15 6.23 -5.02
N LEU A 144 -11.89 6.42 -4.65
CA LEU A 144 -11.40 6.15 -3.29
C LEU A 144 -12.11 7.00 -2.24
N SER A 145 -12.41 8.27 -2.55
CA SER A 145 -13.14 9.15 -1.63
C SER A 145 -14.58 8.67 -1.42
N GLU A 146 -15.25 8.25 -2.50
CA GLU A 146 -16.59 7.67 -2.42
C GLU A 146 -16.61 6.34 -1.66
N LEU A 147 -15.62 5.48 -1.89
CA LEU A 147 -15.48 4.22 -1.15
C LEU A 147 -15.22 4.47 0.32
N LEU A 148 -14.29 5.38 0.67
CA LEU A 148 -14.02 5.75 2.05
C LEU A 148 -15.29 6.26 2.75
N PHE A 149 -16.08 7.08 2.07
CA PHE A 149 -17.38 7.53 2.59
C PHE A 149 -18.33 6.36 2.84
N LYS A 150 -18.52 5.46 1.85
CA LYS A 150 -19.38 4.28 2.01
C LYS A 150 -18.93 3.37 3.15
N ILE A 151 -17.63 3.13 3.28
CA ILE A 151 -17.04 2.28 4.32
C ILE A 151 -17.27 2.89 5.71
N ASN A 152 -17.12 4.22 5.84
CA ASN A 152 -17.41 4.95 7.07
C ASN A 152 -18.89 4.86 7.47
N GLU A 153 -19.81 4.82 6.50
CA GLU A 153 -21.24 4.58 6.72
C GLU A 153 -21.59 3.10 7.01
N GLY A 154 -20.58 2.22 7.11
CA GLY A 154 -20.76 0.79 7.37
C GLY A 154 -21.03 -0.05 6.12
N GLY A 155 -20.79 0.50 4.94
CA GLY A 155 -20.85 -0.23 3.67
C GLY A 155 -19.83 -1.36 3.60
N LEU A 156 -20.25 -2.46 2.98
CA LEU A 156 -19.40 -3.58 2.61
C LEU A 156 -19.17 -3.55 1.09
N PRO A 157 -18.02 -4.05 0.61
CA PRO A 157 -17.79 -4.21 -0.83
C PRO A 157 -18.83 -5.16 -1.41
N SER A 158 -19.16 -4.99 -2.69
CA SER A 158 -20.00 -5.95 -3.41
C SER A 158 -19.25 -7.25 -3.67
N ASP A 159 -19.97 -8.37 -3.62
CA ASP A 159 -19.49 -9.72 -4.03
C ASP A 159 -19.07 -9.77 -5.50
#